data_AF-A0AA39NUD1-F1
#
_entry.id   AF-A0AA39NUD1-F1
#
_cell.length_a   1.000
_cell.length_b   1.000
_cell.length_c   1.000
_cell.angle_alpha   90.00
_cell.angle_beta   90.00
_cell.angle_gamma   90.00
#
_symmetry.space_group_name_H-M   'P 1'
#
loop_
_entity.id
_entity.type
_entity.pdbx_description
1 polymer ?
#
loop_
_entity_poly.entity_id
_entity_poly.type
_entity_poly.pdbx_seq_one_letter_code
_entity_poly.pdbx_strand_id
1 'polypeptide(L)'
;MAPSNFALVDEAIAAVAQFGDLPEAEKTLEGAKRVVAMMDNARTFLDQSSQAMHDDLQLSILKAKERREALKDELAELKRDSVHLVQKGETLSQSPDIVNKQRKTRSRKGGVRVRSSQRNLRKSSERKSQSLKGAAVLGGKDKE
;
A
#
# COMPACT_ATOMS: atom_id res chain seq x y z
N MET A 1 -37.73 -26.69 -8.86
CA MET A 1 -36.30 -26.42 -9.12
C MET A 1 -36.19 -26.06 -10.59
N ALA A 2 -35.67 -24.87 -10.93
CA ALA A 2 -35.45 -24.53 -12.34
C ALA A 2 -34.37 -25.47 -12.91
N PRO A 3 -34.56 -26.05 -14.09
CA PRO A 3 -33.51 -26.86 -14.72
C PRO A 3 -32.26 -26.01 -14.88
N SER A 4 -31.08 -26.59 -14.61
CA SER A 4 -29.80 -25.91 -14.87
C SER A 4 -29.75 -25.48 -16.33
N ASN A 5 -29.27 -24.27 -16.64
CA ASN A 5 -29.36 -23.72 -18.00
C ASN A 5 -28.70 -24.60 -19.10
N PHE A 6 -27.74 -25.44 -18.75
CA PHE A 6 -27.18 -26.46 -19.66
C PHE A 6 -28.18 -27.56 -20.03
N ALA A 7 -29.05 -27.94 -19.10
CA ALA A 7 -30.11 -28.91 -19.35
C ALA A 7 -31.10 -28.42 -20.42
N LEU A 8 -31.22 -27.10 -20.61
CA LEU A 8 -32.06 -26.48 -21.63
C LEU A 8 -31.53 -26.77 -23.06
N VAL A 9 -30.21 -26.79 -23.22
CA VAL A 9 -29.56 -27.14 -24.49
C VAL A 9 -29.63 -28.64 -24.73
N ASP A 10 -29.34 -29.45 -23.71
CA ASP A 10 -29.42 -30.91 -23.79
C ASP A 10 -30.84 -31.39 -24.09
N GLU A 11 -31.85 -30.77 -23.47
CA GLU A 11 -33.27 -31.05 -23.72
C GLU A 11 -33.67 -30.68 -25.15
N ALA A 12 -33.20 -29.54 -25.68
CA ALA A 12 -33.46 -29.16 -27.06
C ALA A 12 -32.83 -30.16 -28.05
N ILE A 13 -31.58 -30.60 -27.81
CA ILE A 13 -30.91 -31.60 -28.64
C ILE A 13 -31.66 -32.94 -28.59
N ALA A 14 -32.05 -33.38 -27.39
CA ALA A 14 -32.82 -34.61 -27.21
C ALA A 14 -34.19 -34.52 -27.91
N ALA A 15 -34.88 -33.38 -27.83
CA ALA A 15 -36.16 -33.16 -28.48
C ALA A 15 -36.06 -33.18 -30.01
N VAL A 16 -34.99 -32.62 -30.58
CA VAL A 16 -34.71 -32.70 -32.03
C VAL A 16 -34.47 -34.15 -32.45
N ALA A 17 -33.65 -34.89 -31.71
CA ALA A 17 -33.36 -36.30 -32.01
C ALA A 17 -34.65 -37.15 -31.95
N GLN A 18 -35.42 -37.02 -30.86
CA GLN A 18 -36.68 -37.74 -30.68
C GLN A 18 -37.69 -37.40 -31.78
N PHE A 19 -37.82 -36.14 -32.18
CA PHE A 19 -38.74 -35.75 -33.25
C PHE A 19 -38.26 -36.23 -34.64
N GLY A 20 -36.94 -36.31 -34.84
CA GLY A 20 -36.35 -36.86 -36.06
C GLY A 20 -36.66 -38.35 -36.24
N ASP A 21 -36.61 -39.11 -35.15
CA ASP A 21 -36.81 -40.57 -35.11
C ASP A 21 -38.29 -41.00 -35.23
N LEU A 22 -39.24 -40.08 -35.08
CA LEU A 22 -40.67 -40.37 -35.25
C LEU A 22 -41.00 -40.73 -36.72
N PRO A 23 -41.88 -41.72 -36.96
CA PRO A 23 -42.40 -42.00 -38.30
C PRO A 23 -43.19 -40.80 -38.83
N GLU A 24 -43.20 -40.60 -40.15
CA GLU A 24 -43.81 -39.38 -40.76
C GLU A 24 -45.29 -39.19 -40.41
N ALA A 25 -46.04 -40.28 -40.19
CA ALA A 25 -47.43 -40.23 -39.76
C ALA A 25 -47.62 -39.61 -38.36
N GLU A 26 -46.59 -39.61 -37.52
CA GLU A 26 -46.60 -39.11 -36.14
C GLU A 26 -45.91 -37.75 -36.00
N LYS A 27 -45.26 -37.25 -37.07
CA LYS A 27 -44.64 -35.92 -37.12
C LYS A 27 -45.71 -34.83 -37.22
N THR A 28 -46.27 -34.47 -36.07
CA THR A 28 -47.27 -33.40 -35.98
C THR A 28 -46.64 -32.02 -36.14
N LEU A 29 -47.40 -31.09 -36.72
CA LEU A 29 -47.01 -29.68 -36.82
C LEU A 29 -46.78 -29.05 -35.44
N GLU A 30 -47.53 -29.48 -34.42
CA GLU A 30 -47.34 -29.01 -33.04
C GLU A 30 -46.03 -29.52 -32.43
N GLY A 31 -45.67 -30.78 -32.67
CA GLY A 31 -44.38 -31.33 -32.27
C GLY A 31 -43.22 -30.56 -32.87
N ALA A 32 -43.28 -30.25 -34.17
CA ALA A 32 -42.28 -29.44 -34.85
C ALA A 32 -42.16 -28.03 -34.24
N LYS A 33 -43.29 -27.35 -34.00
CA LYS A 33 -43.30 -26.01 -33.37
C LYS A 33 -42.68 -26.04 -31.98
N ARG A 34 -42.93 -27.09 -31.20
CA ARG A 34 -42.38 -27.26 -29.85
C ARG A 34 -40.85 -27.42 -29.88
N VAL A 35 -40.35 -28.25 -30.80
CA VAL A 35 -38.90 -28.46 -30.98
C VAL A 35 -38.22 -27.16 -31.42
N VAL A 36 -38.81 -26.43 -32.36
CA VAL A 36 -38.29 -25.12 -32.80
C VAL A 36 -38.23 -24.14 -31.62
N ALA A 37 -39.28 -24.04 -30.81
CA ALA A 37 -39.28 -23.18 -29.63
C ALA A 37 -38.21 -23.58 -28.60
N MET A 38 -37.95 -24.88 -28.41
CA MET A 38 -36.86 -25.36 -27.56
C MET A 38 -35.49 -24.98 -28.12
N MET A 39 -35.29 -25.07 -29.44
CA MET A 39 -34.05 -24.64 -30.09
C MET A 39 -33.83 -23.13 -29.98
N ASP A 40 -34.87 -22.31 -30.14
CA ASP A 40 -34.78 -20.85 -29.99
C ASP A 40 -34.42 -20.47 -28.55
N ASN A 41 -35.00 -21.15 -27.56
CA ASN A 41 -34.64 -20.96 -26.15
C ASN A 41 -33.19 -21.38 -25.86
N ALA A 42 -32.74 -22.51 -26.41
CA ALA A 42 -31.35 -22.94 -26.28
C ALA A 42 -30.37 -21.94 -26.92
N ARG A 43 -30.73 -21.40 -28.10
CA ARG A 43 -29.92 -20.41 -28.81
C ARG A 43 -29.82 -19.10 -28.04
N THR A 44 -30.94 -18.56 -27.57
CA THR A 44 -30.95 -17.33 -26.78
C THR A 44 -30.12 -17.48 -25.50
N PHE A 45 -30.17 -18.64 -24.85
CA PHE A 45 -29.29 -18.94 -23.72
C PHE A 45 -27.81 -18.93 -24.10
N LEU A 46 -27.43 -19.60 -25.20
CA LEU A 46 -26.03 -19.62 -25.68
C LEU A 46 -25.52 -18.21 -26.02
N ASP A 47 -26.35 -17.40 -26.67
CA ASP A 47 -26.01 -16.01 -27.01
C ASP A 47 -25.81 -15.16 -25.74
N GLN A 48 -26.71 -15.28 -24.76
CA GLN A 48 -26.60 -14.59 -23.47
C GLN A 48 -25.35 -15.04 -22.69
N SER A 49 -25.08 -16.34 -22.66
CA SER A 49 -23.91 -16.89 -21.96
C SER A 49 -22.62 -16.43 -22.62
N SER A 50 -22.56 -16.42 -23.95
CA SER A 50 -21.41 -15.94 -24.71
C SER A 50 -21.15 -14.46 -24.42
N GLN A 51 -22.21 -13.64 -24.45
CA GLN A 51 -22.11 -12.21 -24.17
C GLN A 51 -21.62 -11.95 -22.74
N ALA A 52 -22.18 -12.65 -21.75
CA ALA A 52 -21.77 -12.50 -20.36
C ALA A 52 -20.28 -12.87 -20.15
N MET A 53 -19.79 -13.95 -20.77
CA MET A 53 -18.38 -14.32 -20.72
C MET A 53 -17.48 -13.29 -21.39
N HIS A 54 -17.91 -12.75 -22.53
CA HIS A 54 -17.16 -11.71 -23.24
C HIS A 54 -17.06 -10.42 -22.41
N ASP A 55 -18.16 -10.00 -21.78
CA ASP A 55 -18.20 -8.80 -20.95
C ASP A 55 -17.33 -8.95 -19.69
N ASP A 56 -17.37 -10.12 -19.03
CA ASP A 56 -16.49 -10.40 -17.89
C ASP A 56 -15.00 -10.41 -18.29
N LEU A 57 -14.68 -11.00 -19.45
CA LEU A 57 -13.34 -10.98 -20.00
C LEU A 57 -12.88 -9.53 -20.28
N GLN A 58 -13.75 -8.70 -20.87
CA GLN A 58 -13.43 -7.29 -21.12
C GLN A 58 -13.18 -6.52 -19.82
N LEU A 59 -14.01 -6.72 -18.79
CA LEU A 59 -13.82 -6.11 -17.48
C LEU A 59 -12.49 -6.54 -16.84
N SER A 60 -12.14 -7.83 -16.95
CA SER A 60 -10.85 -8.35 -16.48
C SER A 60 -9.68 -7.72 -17.21
N ILE A 61 -9.77 -7.58 -18.53
CA ILE A 61 -8.74 -6.91 -19.36
C ILE A 61 -8.58 -5.45 -18.97
N LEU A 62 -9.67 -4.71 -18.75
CA LEU A 62 -9.62 -3.31 -18.31
C LEU A 62 -8.94 -3.19 -16.95
N LYS A 63 -9.33 -4.00 -15.97
CA LYS A 63 -8.68 -4.04 -14.65
C LYS A 63 -7.19 -4.38 -14.75
N ALA A 64 -6.82 -5.31 -15.64
CA ALA A 64 -5.42 -5.66 -15.85
C ALA A 64 -4.63 -4.50 -16.47
N LYS A 65 -5.22 -3.73 -17.39
CA LYS A 65 -4.60 -2.53 -17.98
C LYS A 65 -4.40 -1.44 -16.92
N GLU A 66 -5.41 -1.15 -16.11
CA GLU A 66 -5.33 -0.18 -15.02
C GLU A 66 -4.23 -0.56 -14.01
N ARG A 67 -4.20 -1.83 -13.57
CA ARG A 67 -3.13 -2.32 -12.68
C ARG A 67 -1.75 -2.19 -13.31
N ARG A 68 -1.62 -2.49 -14.61
CA ARG A 68 -0.35 -2.35 -15.32
C ARG A 68 0.11 -0.89 -15.40
N GLU A 69 -0.81 0.05 -15.54
CA GLU A 69 -0.50 1.48 -15.54
C GLU A 69 -0.07 1.94 -14.14
N ALA A 70 -0.80 1.57 -13.09
CA ALA A 70 -0.40 1.84 -11.71
C ALA A 70 1.01 1.31 -11.40
N LEU A 71 1.32 0.06 -11.80
CA LEU A 71 2.65 -0.52 -11.62
C LEU A 71 3.75 0.21 -12.41
N LYS A 72 3.42 0.79 -13.58
CA LYS A 72 4.38 1.62 -14.32
C LYS A 72 4.69 2.92 -13.59
N ASP A 73 3.67 3.52 -12.98
CA ASP A 73 3.82 4.75 -12.19
C ASP A 73 4.63 4.51 -10.91
N GLU A 74 4.31 3.44 -10.17
CA GLU A 74 5.10 3.01 -9.01
C GLU A 74 6.57 2.73 -9.39
N LEU A 75 6.80 2.06 -10.52
CA LEU A 75 8.16 1.81 -11.01
C LEU A 75 8.89 3.11 -11.37
N ALA A 76 8.20 4.09 -11.94
CA ALA A 76 8.79 5.39 -12.25
C ALA A 76 9.14 6.18 -10.98
N GLU A 77 8.30 6.10 -9.96
CA GLU A 77 8.54 6.71 -8.65
C GLU A 77 9.72 6.05 -7.93
N LEU A 78 9.76 4.72 -7.86
CA LEU A 78 10.90 3.97 -7.31
C LEU A 78 12.21 4.29 -8.04
N LYS A 79 12.19 4.46 -9.37
CA LYS A 79 13.37 4.87 -10.12
C LYS A 79 13.86 6.25 -9.69
N ARG A 80 12.97 7.23 -9.50
CA ARG A 80 13.35 8.56 -9.00
C ARG A 80 13.93 8.48 -7.60
N ASP A 81 13.28 7.75 -6.69
CA ASP A 81 13.76 7.56 -5.33
C ASP A 81 15.14 6.88 -5.29
N SER A 82 15.36 5.91 -6.18
CA SER A 82 16.66 5.25 -6.30
C SER A 82 17.77 6.21 -6.76
N VAL A 83 17.49 7.10 -7.71
CA VAL A 83 18.44 8.12 -8.17
C VAL A 83 18.76 9.11 -7.04
N HIS A 84 17.74 9.54 -6.28
CA HIS A 84 17.94 10.41 -5.13
C HIS A 84 18.75 9.72 -4.02
N LEU A 85 18.55 8.43 -3.80
CA LEU A 85 19.31 7.66 -2.83
C LEU A 85 20.77 7.49 -3.25
N VAL A 86 21.02 7.21 -4.54
CA VAL A 86 22.38 7.12 -5.10
C VAL A 86 23.10 8.47 -4.96
N GLN A 87 22.46 9.58 -5.31
CA GLN A 87 23.06 10.92 -5.15
C GLN A 87 23.33 11.25 -3.67
N LYS A 88 22.44 10.89 -2.74
CA LYS A 88 22.68 11.01 -1.30
C LYS A 88 23.84 10.11 -0.82
N GLY A 89 23.94 8.88 -1.34
CA GLY A 89 25.04 7.98 -1.05
C GLY A 89 26.39 8.47 -1.59
N GLU A 90 26.40 8.99 -2.81
CA GLU A 90 27.58 9.58 -3.45
C GLU A 90 28.05 10.84 -2.74
N THR A 91 27.13 11.74 -2.34
CA THR A 91 27.48 12.93 -1.53
C THR A 91 28.04 12.58 -0.15
N LEU A 92 27.53 11.51 0.48
CA LEU A 92 28.09 10.97 1.72
C LEU A 92 29.47 10.32 1.49
N SER A 93 29.66 9.61 0.38
CA SER A 93 30.92 8.97 0.00
C SER A 93 32.00 9.96 -0.46
N GLN A 94 31.62 11.12 -1.01
CA GLN A 94 32.54 12.18 -1.45
C GLN A 94 32.94 13.15 -0.33
N SER A 95 32.41 13.01 0.89
CA SER A 95 32.72 13.90 2.03
C SER A 95 33.52 13.30 3.21
N PRO A 96 34.47 12.34 3.05
CA PRO A 96 35.34 11.96 4.16
C PRO A 96 36.22 13.13 4.64
N ASP A 97 36.52 14.10 3.76
CA ASP A 97 37.34 15.26 4.09
C ASP A 97 36.59 16.35 4.89
N ILE A 98 35.27 16.48 4.72
CA ILE A 98 34.49 17.49 5.46
C ILE A 98 34.18 17.00 6.87
N VAL A 99 33.85 15.71 7.01
CA VAL A 99 33.57 15.07 8.31
C VAL A 99 34.85 15.02 9.17
N ASN A 100 36.01 14.73 8.59
CA ASN A 100 37.29 14.79 9.32
C ASN A 100 37.74 16.22 9.65
N LYS A 101 37.40 17.22 8.83
CA LYS A 101 37.69 18.63 9.14
C LYS A 101 36.86 19.16 10.32
N GLN A 102 35.57 18.82 10.40
CA GLN A 102 34.74 19.15 11.58
C GLN A 102 35.24 18.46 12.87
N ARG A 103 35.71 17.22 12.77
CA ARG A 103 36.25 16.48 13.93
C ARG A 103 37.58 17.06 14.42
N LYS A 104 38.45 17.52 13.50
CA LYS A 104 39.73 18.18 13.85
C LYS A 104 39.54 19.57 14.46
N THR A 105 38.57 20.36 14.00
CA THR A 105 38.30 21.70 14.59
C THR A 105 37.68 21.62 15.98
N ARG A 106 36.92 20.55 16.29
CA ARG A 106 36.35 20.34 17.63
C ARG A 106 37.37 19.83 18.67
N SER A 107 38.46 19.20 18.23
CA SER A 107 39.55 18.75 19.11
C SER A 107 40.55 19.86 19.52
N ARG A 108 40.50 21.05 18.90
CA ARG A 108 41.46 22.15 19.13
C ARG A 108 40.97 23.27 20.05
N LYS A 109 39.77 23.18 20.64
CA LYS A 109 39.28 24.07 21.69
C LYS A 109 38.80 23.26 22.90
N GLY A 110 39.72 22.92 23.80
CA GLY A 110 39.35 22.20 25.01
C GLY A 110 40.50 21.73 25.89
N GLY A 111 41.65 22.42 25.87
CA GLY A 111 42.75 22.17 26.79
C GLY A 111 42.82 23.27 27.86
N VAL A 112 41.78 23.44 28.67
CA VAL A 112 41.90 24.27 29.88
C VAL A 112 42.74 23.50 30.88
N ARG A 113 44.01 23.91 31.01
CA ARG A 113 44.95 23.40 32.00
C ARG A 113 44.42 23.73 33.40
N VAL A 114 43.79 22.77 34.06
CA VAL A 114 43.43 22.89 35.48
C VAL A 114 44.73 22.87 36.28
N ARG A 115 45.16 24.04 36.76
CA ARG A 115 46.24 24.14 37.76
C ARG A 115 45.67 23.64 39.09
N SER A 116 46.11 22.46 39.53
CA SER A 116 45.91 22.00 40.90
C SER A 116 46.73 22.86 41.85
N SER A 117 46.11 23.83 42.51
CA SER A 117 46.73 24.48 43.67
C SER A 117 46.70 23.48 44.83
N GLN A 118 47.86 22.84 45.07
CA GLN A 118 48.12 22.08 46.28
C GLN A 118 47.96 23.01 47.49
N ARG A 119 46.84 22.87 48.20
CA ARG A 119 46.60 23.54 49.48
C ARG A 119 47.35 22.77 50.56
N ASN A 120 48.47 23.32 51.02
CA ASN A 120 49.17 22.84 52.21
C ASN A 120 48.29 23.03 53.44
N LEU A 121 48.15 21.95 54.22
CA LEU A 121 47.51 21.89 55.52
C LEU A 121 48.26 22.75 56.53
N ARG A 122 47.60 23.74 57.16
CA ARG A 122 48.00 24.17 58.50
C ARG A 122 46.79 24.64 59.32
N LYS A 123 46.92 24.37 60.62
CA LYS A 123 45.90 24.11 61.62
C LYS A 123 45.32 25.37 62.28
N SER A 124 44.27 25.09 63.07
CA SER A 124 43.92 25.69 64.37
C SER A 124 43.21 27.05 64.40
N SER A 125 41.91 26.96 64.71
CA SER A 125 41.19 27.65 65.79
C SER A 125 41.49 29.13 66.07
N GLU A 126 40.48 29.98 65.89
CA GLU A 126 40.07 30.92 66.95
C GLU A 126 38.67 31.47 66.72
N ARG A 127 38.00 31.74 67.85
CA ARG A 127 36.59 32.07 68.04
C ARG A 127 36.30 33.55 67.74
N LYS A 128 34.99 33.86 67.66
CA LYS A 128 34.27 35.17 67.79
C LYS A 128 33.62 35.60 66.47
N SER A 129 32.42 36.15 66.38
CA SER A 129 31.22 36.31 67.23
C SER A 129 30.25 37.19 66.42
N GLN A 130 28.94 37.05 66.66
CA GLN A 130 27.87 38.05 66.41
C GLN A 130 27.44 38.29 64.93
N SER A 131 26.22 37.91 64.52
CA SER A 131 24.88 38.58 64.67
C SER A 131 24.74 39.80 63.73
N LEU A 132 23.68 40.06 62.95
CA LEU A 132 22.23 40.04 63.18
C LEU A 132 21.45 40.14 61.84
N LYS A 133 20.20 39.64 61.86
CA LYS A 133 18.93 40.21 61.32
C LYS A 133 18.80 40.66 59.85
N GLY A 134 17.67 40.27 59.24
CA GLY A 134 16.99 41.08 58.22
C GLY A 134 16.00 40.30 57.36
N ALA A 135 14.72 40.31 57.73
CA ALA A 135 13.60 39.85 56.90
C ALA A 135 13.11 41.00 56.00
N ALA A 136 12.56 40.70 54.81
CA ALA A 136 11.35 41.34 54.28
C ALA A 136 10.87 40.70 52.96
N VAL A 137 9.55 40.69 52.86
CA VAL A 137 8.61 40.14 51.87
C VAL A 137 8.48 41.06 50.64
N LEU A 138 7.71 40.58 49.64
CA LEU A 138 6.93 41.26 48.57
C LEU A 138 7.52 40.92 47.18
N GLY A 139 6.83 40.26 46.24
CA GLY A 139 5.41 40.31 45.91
C GLY A 139 5.27 41.03 44.56
N GLY A 140 4.71 40.37 43.54
CA GLY A 140 4.44 41.01 42.25
C GLY A 140 4.24 40.03 41.10
N LYS A 141 2.96 39.76 40.78
CA LYS A 141 2.47 39.12 39.56
C LYS A 141 2.61 40.06 38.36
N ASP A 142 2.42 39.48 37.17
CA ASP A 142 1.76 40.01 35.95
C ASP A 142 2.66 39.85 34.72
N LYS A 143 2.19 39.53 33.52
CA LYS A 143 1.03 38.84 32.94
C LYS A 143 1.46 38.56 31.48
N GLU A 144 0.69 37.72 30.80
CA GLU A 144 0.77 37.36 29.37
C GLU A 144 1.15 38.49 28.40
#